data_AF-A0A818ML07-F1
#
_entry.id   AF-A0A818ML07-F1
#
_cell.length_a   1.000
_cell.length_b   1.000
_cell.length_c   1.000
_cell.angle_alpha   90.00
_cell.angle_beta   90.00
_cell.angle_gamma   90.00
#
_symmetry.space_group_name_H-M   'P 1'
#
loop_
_entity.id
_entity.type
_entity.pdbx_description
1 polymer ?
#
loop_
_entity_poly.entity_id
_entity_poly.type
_entity_poly.pdbx_seq_one_letter_code
_entity_poly.pdbx_strand_id
1 'polypeptide(L)' 'MTEHIDNNRIHNDPRYRFDYVSKFLNFTQNDITLLNSLAPIIFPRIPVLVDNVYRKLFSYDITKDYFLIRNQGFENFA' A
#
# COMPACT_ATOMS: atom_id res chain seq x y z
N MET A 1 -14.64 -2.57 26.41
CA MET A 1 -15.79 -1.99 25.67
C MET A 1 -15.58 -2.30 24.20
N THR A 2 -16.61 -2.76 23.51
CA THR A 2 -16.56 -3.07 22.07
C THR A 2 -16.92 -1.80 21.29
N GLU A 3 -16.09 -1.39 20.33
CA GLU A 3 -16.41 -0.30 19.40
C GLU A 3 -17.41 -0.83 18.35
N HIS A 4 -18.51 -0.10 18.11
CA HIS A 4 -19.45 -0.43 17.04
C HIS A 4 -18.91 0.05 15.70
N ILE A 5 -18.88 -0.84 14.71
CA ILE A 5 -18.51 -0.53 13.33
C ILE A 5 -19.74 -0.68 12.43
N ASP A 6 -20.04 0.36 11.65
CA ASP A 6 -21.14 0.36 10.70
C ASP A 6 -20.72 -0.37 9.40
N ASN A 7 -21.44 -1.45 9.10
CA ASN A 7 -21.14 -2.31 7.95
C ASN A 7 -21.36 -1.63 6.60
N ASN A 8 -22.29 -0.69 6.48
CA ASN A 8 -22.49 0.02 5.23
C ASN A 8 -21.36 1.05 5.02
N ARG A 9 -21.04 1.80 6.08
CA ARG A 9 -20.01 2.83 6.02
C ARG A 9 -18.62 2.27 5.79
N ILE A 10 -18.26 1.12 6.38
CA ILE A 10 -16.93 0.54 6.18
C ILE A 10 -16.66 0.17 4.71
N HIS A 11 -17.70 -0.15 3.93
CA HIS A 11 -17.57 -0.48 2.52
C HIS A 11 -17.67 0.75 1.61
N ASN A 12 -18.46 1.76 1.98
CA ASN A 12 -18.85 2.86 1.08
C ASN A 12 -18.31 4.25 1.48
N ASP A 13 -17.77 4.43 2.68
CA ASP A 13 -17.18 5.69 3.16
C ASP A 13 -15.65 5.49 3.33
N PRO A 14 -14.83 5.96 2.38
CA PRO A 14 -13.38 5.78 2.42
C PRO A 14 -12.75 6.39 3.67
N ARG A 15 -13.30 7.51 4.18
CA ARG A 15 -12.76 8.16 5.36
C ARG A 15 -13.05 7.34 6.61
N TYR A 16 -14.28 6.85 6.74
CA TYR A 16 -14.66 5.94 7.84
C TYR A 16 -13.81 4.67 7.84
N ARG A 17 -13.58 4.08 6.66
CA ARG A 17 -12.69 2.91 6.52
C ARG A 17 -11.26 3.21 6.91
N PHE A 18 -10.72 4.34 6.45
CA PHE A 18 -9.37 4.76 6.82
C PHE A 18 -9.23 4.97 8.33
N ASP A 19 -10.18 5.66 8.95
CA ASP A 19 -10.15 5.94 10.39
C ASP A 19 -10.25 4.64 11.21
N TYR A 20 -11.11 3.70 10.81
CA TYR A 20 -11.18 2.37 11.43
C TYR A 20 -9.86 1.60 11.32
N VAL A 21 -9.31 1.47 10.10
CA VAL A 21 -8.07 0.71 9.88
C VAL A 21 -6.90 1.35 10.62
N SER A 22 -6.80 2.68 10.62
CA SER A 22 -5.75 3.41 11.33
C SER A 22 -5.81 3.15 12.83
N LYS A 23 -7.01 3.21 13.44
CA LYS A 23 -7.19 2.86 14.86
C LYS A 23 -6.89 1.39 15.13
N PHE A 24 -7.37 0.49 14.26
CA PHE A 24 -7.18 -0.96 14.40
C PHE A 24 -5.70 -1.35 14.40
N LEU A 25 -4.91 -0.75 13.52
CA LEU A 25 -3.46 -0.95 13.44
C LEU A 25 -2.68 -0.15 14.50
N ASN A 26 -3.38 0.65 15.32
CA ASN A 26 -2.77 1.64 16.21
C ASN A 26 -1.77 2.55 15.48
N PHE A 27 -2.12 2.98 14.27
CA PHE A 27 -1.33 3.89 13.46
C PHE A 27 -1.52 5.32 13.98
N THR A 28 -0.45 5.90 14.50
CA THR A 28 -0.48 7.16 15.25
C THR A 28 0.29 8.28 14.52
N GLN A 29 0.20 9.49 15.07
CA GLN A 29 1.01 10.63 14.59
C GLN A 29 2.52 10.39 14.74
N ASN A 30 2.93 9.57 15.71
CA ASN A 30 4.35 9.22 15.88
C ASN A 30 4.84 8.37 14.71
N ASP A 31 4.02 7.41 14.24
CA ASP A 31 4.35 6.59 13.08
C ASP A 31 4.50 7.44 11.82
N ILE A 32 3.58 8.39 11.62
CA ILE A 32 3.66 9.37 10.52
C ILE A 32 4.97 10.16 10.58
N THR A 33 5.33 10.65 11.77
CA THR A 33 6.55 11.45 11.96
C THR A 33 7.80 10.63 11.67
N LEU A 34 7.85 9.39 12.18
CA LEU A 34 8.95 8.47 11.95
C LEU A 34 9.08 8.10 10.47
N LEU A 35 7.99 7.74 9.80
CA LEU A 35 7.99 7.41 8.37
C LEU A 35 8.47 8.59 7.52
N ASN A 36 8.02 9.81 7.82
CA ASN A 36 8.50 11.00 7.12
C ASN A 36 9.99 11.27 7.37
N SER A 37 10.50 10.99 8.57
CA SER A 37 11.92 11.13 8.87
C SER A 37 12.81 10.13 8.12
N LEU A 38 12.27 8.95 7.78
CA LEU A 38 12.96 7.92 7.01
C LEU A 38 12.91 8.17 5.51
N ALA A 39 11.95 8.95 5.03
CA ALA A 39 11.77 9.27 3.62
C ALA A 39 13.08 9.68 2.90
N PRO A 40 13.87 10.66 3.37
CA PRO A 40 15.11 11.05 2.69
C PRO A 40 16.17 9.93 2.60
N ILE A 41 16.10 8.93 3.49
CA ILE A 41 17.02 7.77 3.49
C ILE A 41 16.57 6.73 2.47
N ILE A 42 15.25 6.51 2.37
CA ILE A 42 14.65 5.49 1.49
C ILE A 42 14.55 5.98 0.05
N PHE A 43 14.22 7.25 -0.18
CA PHE A 43 13.99 7.81 -1.52
C PHE A 43 15.09 7.45 -2.54
N PRO A 44 16.39 7.65 -2.26
CA PRO A 44 17.46 7.31 -3.21
C PRO A 44 17.59 5.80 -3.49
N ARG A 45 17.06 4.96 -2.59
CA ARG A 45 17.15 3.50 -2.65
C ARG A 45 15.94 2.84 -3.31
N ILE A 46 14.86 3.60 -3.55
CA ILE A 46 13.63 3.09 -4.18
C ILE A 46 13.93 2.29 -5.46
N PRO A 47 14.78 2.76 -6.41
CA PRO A 47 15.02 2.01 -7.64
C PRO A 47 15.54 0.59 -7.39
N VAL A 48 16.50 0.44 -6.49
CA VAL A 48 17.11 -0.87 -6.16
C VAL A 48 16.14 -1.74 -5.37
N LEU A 49 15.39 -1.16 -4.43
CA LEU A 49 14.39 -1.90 -3.65
C LEU A 49 13.30 -2.46 -4.57
N VAL A 50 12.79 -1.64 -5.48
CA VAL A 50 11.76 -2.02 -6.44
C VAL A 50 12.27 -3.08 -7.41
N ASP A 51 13.49 -2.94 -7.96
CA ASP A 51 14.11 -3.97 -8.81
C ASP A 51 14.19 -5.33 -8.09
N ASN A 52 14.64 -5.34 -6.83
CA ASN A 52 14.71 -6.58 -6.04
C ASN A 52 13.34 -7.21 -5.79
N VAL A 53 12.30 -6.42 -5.53
CA VAL A 53 10.93 -6.91 -5.39
C VAL A 53 10.43 -7.51 -6.70
N TYR A 54 10.64 -6.83 -7.83
CA TYR A 54 10.25 -7.37 -9.14
C TYR A 54 10.99 -8.66 -9.48
N ARG A 55 12.30 -8.73 -9.24
CA ARG A 55 13.06 -9.98 -9.41
C ARG A 55 12.48 -11.13 -8.59
N LYS A 56 12.08 -10.86 -7.34
CA LYS A 56 11.46 -11.88 -6.48
C LYS A 56 10.09 -12.30 -6.99
N LEU A 57 9.24 -11.35 -7.37
CA LEU A 57 7.93 -11.64 -7.95
C LEU A 57 8.06 -12.38 -9.30
N PHE A 58 9.10 -12.13 -10.09
CA PHE A 58 9.30 -12.81 -11.37
C PHE A 58 9.99 -14.17 -11.23
N SER A 59 10.44 -14.53 -10.03
CA SER A 59 11.00 -15.85 -9.73
C SER A 59 9.94 -16.96 -9.62
N TYR A 60 8.65 -16.60 -9.58
CA TYR A 60 7.53 -17.54 -9.63
C TYR A 60 6.62 -17.17 -10.81
N ASP A 61 6.23 -18.17 -11.57
CA ASP A 61 5.32 -18.06 -12.72
C ASP A 61 3.99 -17.40 -12.32
N ILE A 62 3.34 -17.91 -11.27
CA ILE A 62 2.04 -17.42 -10.80
C ILE A 62 2.03 -15.93 -10.46
N THR A 63 3.13 -15.38 -9.92
CA THR A 63 3.24 -13.95 -9.62
C THR A 63 3.70 -13.15 -10.82
N LYS A 64 4.47 -13.73 -11.74
CA LYS A 64 4.91 -13.09 -12.98
C LYS A 64 3.74 -12.88 -13.95
N ASP A 65 2.82 -13.84 -14.05
CA ASP A 65 1.73 -13.83 -15.02
C ASP A 65 0.83 -12.59 -14.88
N TYR A 66 0.63 -12.09 -13.66
CA TYR A 66 -0.13 -10.85 -13.40
C TYR A 66 0.53 -9.58 -13.98
N PHE A 67 1.84 -9.61 -14.28
CA PHE A 67 2.55 -8.49 -14.90
C PHE A 67 2.58 -8.57 -16.44
N LEU A 68 2.18 -9.71 -17.02
CA LEU A 68 2.10 -9.90 -18.48
C LEU A 68 0.73 -9.49 -19.03
N ILE A 69 -0.29 -9.47 -18.17
CA ILE A 69 -1.64 -9.01 -18.51
C ILE A 69 -1.62 -7.48 -18.57
N ARG A 70 -2.07 -6.91 -19.69
CA ARG A 70 -2.26 -5.45 -19.80
C ARG A 70 -3.27 -5.02 -18.72
N ASN A 71 -2.79 -4.31 -17.71
CA ASN A 71 -3.64 -3.78 -16.66
C ASN A 71 -4.67 -2.80 -17.26
N GLN A 72 -5.95 -3.00 -16.97
CA GLN A 72 -7.01 -2.06 -17.36
C GLN A 72 -6.70 -0.69 -16.72
N GLY A 73 -6.64 0.37 -17.55
CA GLY A 73 -6.32 1.73 -17.11
C GLY A 73 -4.87 2.19 -17.34
N PHE A 74 -3.97 1.31 -17.82
CA PHE A 74 -2.64 1.71 -18.29
C PHE A 74 -2.68 1.95 -19.82
N GLU A 75 -3.10 3.16 -20.22
CA GLU A 75 -3.06 3.57 -21.63
C GLU A 75 -1.92 4.53 -21.97
N ASN A 76 -1.42 5.34 -21.03
CA ASN A 76 -0.41 6.36 -21.36
C ASN A 76 0.57 6.62 -20.21
N PHE A 77 1.76 6.04 -20.29
CA PHE A 77 2.99 6.68 -19.80
C PHE A 77 4.00 6.57 -20.95
N ALA A 78 4.10 7.64 -21.74
CA ALA A 78 5.13 7.84 -22.74
C ALA A 78 6.36 8.48 -22.10
#